data_AF-A0A0F2JAC9-F1
#
_entry.id   AF-A0A0F2JAC9-F1
#
_cell.length_a   1.000
_cell.length_b   1.000
_cell.length_c   1.000
_cell.angle_alpha   90.00
_cell.angle_beta   90.00
_cell.angle_gamma   90.00
#
_symmetry.space_group_name_H-M   'P 1'
#
loop_
_entity.id
_entity.type
_entity.pdbx_description
1 polymer ?
#
loop_
_entity_poly.entity_id
_entity_poly.type
_entity_poly.pdbx_seq_one_letter_code
_entity_poly.pdbx_strand_id
1 'polypeptide(L)'
;MWLQENKVTNLKLATAKINGLVLKPGETFSIWRLVGKPTKAKGFSEGMVLNNGSFIPGVGGGLCQLSNLIYWMTLHTPLQVTERWRHTHDVFPDANRTQPFGSGATVVYNYIDLQIKNETQHSYQLLIKVGESDLEGDWRCEQPLPQKYEVYESDHLITQEWWGGYMRHNVIRRKMFDLDNNQIGDDFITENHAIMMYEPMLAGGMEVL
;
A
#
# COMPACT_ATOMS: atom_id res chain seq x y z
N MET A 1 21.61 -3.55 -10.08
CA MET A 1 21.96 -3.09 -8.72
C MET A 1 21.43 -4.13 -7.74
N TRP A 2 22.30 -4.89 -7.07
CA TRP A 2 21.98 -6.10 -6.29
C TRP A 2 20.78 -5.97 -5.32
N LEU A 3 20.57 -4.81 -4.69
CA LEU A 3 19.41 -4.57 -3.81
C LEU A 3 18.06 -4.66 -4.54
N GLN A 4 17.99 -4.29 -5.83
CA GLN A 4 16.76 -4.42 -6.62
C GLN A 4 16.48 -5.87 -7.01
N GLU A 5 17.51 -6.68 -7.26
CA GLU A 5 17.36 -8.13 -7.51
C GLU A 5 16.95 -8.87 -6.22
N ASN A 6 17.56 -8.51 -5.09
CA ASN A 6 17.19 -9.04 -3.77
C ASN A 6 15.76 -8.69 -3.39
N LYS A 7 15.29 -7.47 -3.72
CA LYS A 7 13.90 -7.05 -3.54
C LYS A 7 12.94 -8.03 -4.25
N VAL A 8 13.21 -8.36 -5.51
CA VAL A 8 12.38 -9.32 -6.28
C VAL A 8 12.38 -10.68 -5.60
N THR A 9 13.52 -11.16 -5.13
CA THR A 9 13.64 -12.43 -4.37
C THR A 9 12.80 -12.41 -3.09
N ASN A 10 12.90 -11.33 -2.30
CA ASN A 10 12.11 -11.14 -1.07
C ASN A 10 10.61 -11.13 -1.36
N LEU A 11 10.18 -10.41 -2.41
CA LEU A 11 8.79 -10.36 -2.83
C LEU A 11 8.29 -11.74 -3.26
N LYS A 12 9.06 -12.52 -4.02
CA LYS A 12 8.70 -13.88 -4.41
C LYS A 12 8.52 -14.80 -3.20
N LEU A 13 9.43 -14.72 -2.23
CA LEU A 13 9.36 -15.51 -1.00
C LEU A 13 8.11 -15.17 -0.16
N ALA A 14 7.82 -13.89 0.03
CA ALA A 14 6.63 -13.46 0.77
C ALA A 14 5.33 -13.77 0.02
N THR A 15 5.30 -13.51 -1.29
CA THR A 15 4.15 -13.80 -2.16
C THR A 15 3.81 -15.28 -2.13
N ALA A 16 4.80 -16.17 -2.14
CA ALA A 16 4.59 -17.63 -2.07
C ALA A 16 3.91 -18.08 -0.75
N LYS A 17 3.92 -17.27 0.31
CA LYS A 17 3.22 -17.55 1.57
C LYS A 17 1.77 -17.04 1.59
N ILE A 18 1.43 -16.12 0.69
CA ILE A 18 0.15 -15.41 0.69
C ILE A 18 -0.73 -15.82 -0.50
N ASN A 19 -0.13 -16.02 -1.67
CA ASN A 19 -0.84 -16.28 -2.91
C ASN A 19 -1.73 -17.52 -2.79
N GLY A 20 -2.99 -17.38 -3.20
CA GLY A 20 -4.01 -18.43 -3.14
C GLY A 20 -4.74 -18.52 -1.80
N LEU A 21 -4.42 -17.66 -0.82
CA LEU A 21 -5.12 -17.61 0.46
C LEU A 21 -6.62 -17.38 0.24
N VAL A 22 -7.44 -18.19 0.91
CA VAL A 22 -8.89 -17.97 1.00
C VAL A 22 -9.21 -17.44 2.39
N LEU A 23 -9.67 -16.19 2.46
CA LEU A 23 -10.10 -15.51 3.67
C LEU A 23 -11.61 -15.73 3.87
N LYS A 24 -11.97 -16.57 4.85
CA LYS A 24 -13.37 -16.92 5.12
C LYS A 24 -14.08 -15.86 5.96
N PRO A 25 -15.43 -15.86 5.98
CA PRO A 25 -16.21 -15.04 6.91
C PRO A 25 -15.71 -15.12 8.36
N GLY A 26 -15.49 -13.96 8.97
CA GLY A 26 -14.98 -13.81 10.34
C GLY A 26 -13.47 -13.95 10.51
N GLU A 27 -12.72 -14.37 9.47
CA GLU A 27 -11.26 -14.51 9.56
C GLU A 27 -10.53 -13.17 9.34
N THR A 28 -9.33 -13.09 9.91
CA THR A 28 -8.42 -11.95 9.75
C THR A 28 -7.14 -12.40 9.05
N PHE A 29 -6.86 -11.77 7.91
CA PHE A 29 -5.55 -11.74 7.27
C PHE A 29 -4.60 -10.86 8.09
N SER A 30 -3.35 -11.31 8.26
CA SER A 30 -2.24 -10.54 8.81
C SER A 30 -1.00 -10.86 7.98
N ILE A 31 -0.28 -9.84 7.52
CA ILE A 31 0.89 -10.06 6.66
C ILE A 31 1.97 -10.81 7.44
N TRP A 32 2.19 -10.47 8.71
CA TRP A 32 3.25 -11.08 9.51
C TRP A 32 2.88 -12.44 10.07
N ARG A 33 1.58 -12.73 10.28
CA ARG A 33 1.13 -14.08 10.61
C ARG A 33 1.42 -15.08 9.49
N LEU A 34 1.32 -14.65 8.23
CA LEU A 34 1.53 -15.51 7.06
C LEU A 34 3.01 -15.58 6.64
N VAL A 35 3.68 -14.43 6.55
CA VAL A 35 5.08 -14.35 6.09
C VAL A 35 6.06 -14.72 7.21
N GLY A 36 5.76 -14.32 8.45
CA GLY A 36 6.65 -14.44 9.60
C GLY A 36 7.90 -13.57 9.49
N LYS A 37 8.85 -13.74 10.44
CA LYS A 37 10.11 -12.97 10.47
C LYS A 37 10.91 -13.17 9.18
N PRO A 38 11.21 -12.11 8.41
CA PRO A 38 12.18 -12.19 7.32
C PRO A 38 13.58 -12.43 7.89
N THR A 39 14.25 -13.50 7.46
CA THR A 39 15.61 -13.83 7.92
C THR A 39 16.42 -14.42 6.77
N LYS A 40 17.76 -14.25 6.80
CA LYS A 40 18.67 -14.87 5.83
C LYS A 40 18.51 -16.40 5.75
N ALA A 41 18.27 -17.05 6.89
CA ALA A 41 18.02 -18.50 6.96
C ALA A 41 16.75 -18.95 6.20
N LYS A 42 15.75 -18.08 6.07
CA LYS A 42 14.54 -18.33 5.27
C LYS A 42 14.68 -17.89 3.81
N GLY A 43 15.89 -17.54 3.37
CA GLY A 43 16.19 -17.09 2.02
C GLY A 43 16.00 -15.59 1.76
N PHE A 44 15.53 -14.81 2.75
CA PHE A 44 15.39 -13.36 2.57
C PHE A 44 16.76 -12.69 2.51
N SER A 45 16.91 -11.76 1.58
CA SER A 45 18.14 -11.03 1.32
C SER A 45 18.01 -9.55 1.70
N GLU A 46 19.13 -8.85 1.74
CA GLU A 46 19.15 -7.41 1.98
C GLU A 46 18.54 -6.69 0.77
N GLY A 47 17.47 -5.95 1.03
CA GLY A 47 16.83 -5.06 0.08
C GLY A 47 16.82 -3.64 0.62
N MET A 48 16.31 -2.72 -0.18
CA MET A 48 16.15 -1.33 0.21
C MET A 48 15.03 -1.19 1.26
N VAL A 49 15.32 -0.50 2.36
CA VAL A 49 14.38 -0.14 3.42
C VAL A 49 14.42 1.38 3.59
N LEU A 50 13.25 2.02 3.62
CA LEU A 50 13.12 3.43 3.95
C LEU A 50 13.16 3.60 5.47
N ASN A 51 14.10 4.37 5.98
CA ASN A 51 14.27 4.70 7.38
C ASN A 51 14.52 6.21 7.53
N ASN A 52 13.60 6.93 8.17
CA ASN A 52 13.69 8.37 8.42
C ASN A 52 14.10 9.19 7.18
N GLY A 53 13.41 8.99 6.06
CA GLY A 53 13.68 9.70 4.80
C GLY A 53 14.93 9.22 4.04
N SER A 54 15.69 8.26 4.58
CA SER A 54 16.89 7.70 3.96
C SER A 54 16.72 6.22 3.60
N PHE A 55 17.48 5.75 2.62
CA PHE A 55 17.46 4.34 2.22
C PHE A 55 18.63 3.58 2.83
N ILE A 56 18.33 2.52 3.58
CA ILE A 56 19.33 1.63 4.16
C ILE A 56 19.11 0.18 3.69
N PRO A 57 20.17 -0.65 3.59
CA PRO A 57 20.02 -2.08 3.40
C PRO A 57 19.38 -2.74 4.62
N GLY A 58 18.40 -3.61 4.40
CA GLY A 58 17.76 -4.41 5.46
C GLY A 58 17.24 -5.73 4.94
N VAL A 59 17.31 -6.79 5.77
CA VAL A 59 16.81 -8.12 5.41
C VAL A 59 15.29 -8.07 5.22
N GLY A 60 14.81 -8.57 4.07
CA GLY A 60 13.40 -8.43 3.70
C GLY A 60 13.04 -7.02 3.19
N GLY A 61 14.03 -6.21 2.82
CA GLY A 61 13.76 -4.92 2.18
C GLY A 61 12.93 -5.09 0.91
N GLY A 62 12.02 -4.13 0.69
CA GLY A 62 11.04 -4.16 -0.40
C GLY A 62 9.65 -4.68 -0.06
N LEU A 63 9.46 -5.34 1.09
CA LEU A 63 8.16 -5.96 1.44
C LEU A 63 7.01 -4.96 1.61
N CYS A 64 7.29 -3.67 1.86
CA CYS A 64 6.25 -2.64 1.85
C CYS A 64 5.53 -2.49 0.49
N GLN A 65 6.16 -2.90 -0.62
CA GLN A 65 5.47 -2.89 -1.93
C GLN A 65 4.32 -3.90 -1.96
N LEU A 66 4.49 -5.04 -1.28
CA LEU A 66 3.48 -6.07 -1.18
C LEU A 66 2.31 -5.62 -0.29
N SER A 67 2.60 -5.03 0.88
CA SER A 67 1.54 -4.49 1.73
C SER A 67 0.81 -3.31 1.09
N ASN A 68 1.51 -2.45 0.36
CA ASN A 68 0.89 -1.36 -0.42
C ASN A 68 -0.12 -1.93 -1.42
N LEU A 69 0.28 -2.93 -2.21
CA LEU A 69 -0.61 -3.54 -3.21
C LEU A 69 -1.83 -4.20 -2.54
N ILE A 70 -1.62 -5.02 -1.50
CA ILE A 70 -2.71 -5.71 -0.80
C ILE A 70 -3.69 -4.69 -0.21
N TYR A 71 -3.19 -3.64 0.44
CA TYR A 71 -4.03 -2.58 0.99
C TYR A 71 -4.82 -1.88 -0.11
N TRP A 72 -4.16 -1.45 -1.19
CA TRP A 72 -4.81 -0.78 -2.32
C TRP A 72 -5.95 -1.61 -2.92
N MET A 73 -5.69 -2.88 -3.24
CA MET A 73 -6.72 -3.77 -3.78
C MET A 73 -7.89 -3.97 -2.81
N THR A 74 -7.60 -4.03 -1.51
CA THR A 74 -8.63 -4.24 -0.47
C THR A 74 -9.62 -3.07 -0.42
N LEU A 75 -9.17 -1.84 -0.70
CA LEU A 75 -10.06 -0.68 -0.73
C LEU A 75 -11.17 -0.80 -1.79
N HIS A 76 -10.96 -1.62 -2.82
CA HIS A 76 -11.95 -1.91 -3.86
C HIS A 76 -12.82 -3.13 -3.56
N THR A 77 -12.90 -3.55 -2.30
CA THR A 77 -13.72 -4.67 -1.83
C THR A 77 -14.52 -4.26 -0.58
N PRO A 78 -15.56 -5.02 -0.19
CA PRO A 78 -16.23 -4.84 1.09
C PRO A 78 -15.42 -5.36 2.29
N LEU A 79 -14.20 -5.89 2.09
CA LEU A 79 -13.35 -6.32 3.20
C LEU A 79 -12.92 -5.13 4.07
N GLN A 80 -12.79 -5.37 5.36
CA GLN A 80 -12.48 -4.32 6.33
C GLN A 80 -10.98 -4.32 6.65
N VAL A 81 -10.31 -3.18 6.42
CA VAL A 81 -8.94 -2.97 6.92
C VAL A 81 -9.02 -2.66 8.41
N THR A 82 -8.42 -3.52 9.24
CA THR A 82 -8.49 -3.43 10.71
C THR A 82 -7.19 -2.90 11.33
N GLU A 83 -6.07 -3.04 10.63
CA GLU A 83 -4.81 -2.39 10.97
C GLU A 83 -4.15 -1.88 9.70
N ARG A 84 -3.81 -0.59 9.69
CA ARG A 84 -3.02 0.03 8.64
C ARG A 84 -2.22 1.19 9.23
N TRP A 85 -0.96 1.27 8.83
CA TRP A 85 -0.06 2.35 9.19
C TRP A 85 0.39 3.12 7.95
N ARG A 86 0.49 4.44 8.08
CA ARG A 86 0.99 5.33 7.01
C ARG A 86 2.51 5.35 6.94
N HIS A 87 3.03 5.58 5.74
CA HIS A 87 4.43 5.98 5.57
C HIS A 87 4.63 7.39 6.12
N THR A 88 5.75 7.63 6.80
CA THR A 88 6.04 8.93 7.44
C THR A 88 6.73 9.93 6.51
N HIS A 89 7.29 9.46 5.40
CA HIS A 89 8.05 10.29 4.46
C HIS A 89 7.52 10.08 3.04
N ASP A 90 7.24 11.18 2.33
CA ASP A 90 6.93 11.19 0.91
C ASP A 90 8.23 11.40 0.14
N VAL A 91 8.78 10.29 -0.38
CA VAL A 91 10.07 10.27 -1.08
C VAL A 91 9.93 10.34 -2.60
N PHE A 92 8.71 10.31 -3.12
CA PHE A 92 8.45 10.32 -4.56
C PHE A 92 7.55 11.51 -4.93
N PRO A 93 8.06 12.48 -5.74
CA PRO A 93 7.22 13.55 -6.26
C PRO A 93 6.10 12.99 -7.13
N ASP A 94 5.01 13.75 -7.27
CA ASP A 94 3.79 13.32 -7.97
C ASP A 94 3.95 13.12 -9.48
N ALA A 95 5.12 13.41 -10.04
CA ALA A 95 5.42 13.16 -11.44
C ALA A 95 5.22 11.65 -11.74
N ASN A 96 4.11 11.33 -12.44
CA ASN A 96 3.68 9.98 -12.83
C ASN A 96 3.06 9.10 -11.73
N ARG A 97 2.51 9.68 -10.65
CA ARG A 97 1.77 8.91 -9.65
C ARG A 97 0.44 8.41 -10.24
N THR A 98 0.20 7.10 -10.21
CA THR A 98 -1.04 6.46 -10.73
C THR A 98 -2.08 6.16 -9.65
N GLN A 99 -1.72 6.24 -8.37
CA GLN A 99 -2.58 5.98 -7.21
C GLN A 99 -2.51 7.17 -6.24
N PRO A 100 -3.58 7.54 -5.53
CA PRO A 100 -3.58 8.62 -4.54
C PRO A 100 -2.37 8.60 -3.60
N PHE A 101 -1.93 9.77 -3.12
CA PHE A 101 -0.90 9.80 -2.08
C PHE A 101 -1.37 9.06 -0.82
N GLY A 102 -0.45 8.37 -0.14
CA GLY A 102 -0.79 7.61 1.06
C GLY A 102 -1.67 6.37 0.82
N SER A 103 -1.86 5.94 -0.44
CA SER A 103 -2.58 4.70 -0.82
C SER A 103 -1.85 3.40 -0.46
N GLY A 104 -0.75 3.49 0.27
CA GLY A 104 0.03 2.35 0.76
C GLY A 104 -0.14 2.07 2.25
N ALA A 105 0.40 0.93 2.69
CA ALA A 105 0.47 0.52 4.09
C ALA A 105 1.92 0.16 4.42
N THR A 106 2.50 0.79 5.45
CA THR A 106 3.83 0.43 5.95
C THR A 106 3.75 -0.79 6.86
N VAL A 107 4.81 -1.60 6.89
CA VAL A 107 4.88 -2.81 7.70
C VAL A 107 6.29 -2.96 8.30
N VAL A 108 6.35 -3.36 9.57
CA VAL A 108 7.58 -3.65 10.30
C VAL A 108 7.34 -4.86 11.18
N TYR A 109 8.01 -5.98 10.88
CA TYR A 109 7.98 -7.17 11.73
C TYR A 109 8.55 -6.80 13.12
N ASN A 110 7.93 -6.97 14.29
CA ASN A 110 6.69 -7.59 14.74
C ASN A 110 5.86 -6.51 15.49
N TYR A 111 5.74 -5.33 14.87
CA TYR A 111 5.27 -4.10 15.51
C TYR A 111 4.21 -3.35 14.70
N ILE A 112 4.32 -3.41 13.37
CA ILE A 112 3.45 -2.68 12.44
C ILE A 112 3.01 -3.68 11.38
N ASP A 113 1.71 -3.97 11.32
CA ASP A 113 1.12 -4.97 10.42
C ASP A 113 0.11 -4.32 9.46
N LEU A 114 -0.27 -5.09 8.43
CA LEU A 114 -1.47 -4.85 7.64
C LEU A 114 -2.44 -5.98 7.96
N GLN A 115 -3.57 -5.63 8.59
CA GLN A 115 -4.60 -6.60 8.94
C GLN A 115 -5.92 -6.30 8.21
N ILE A 116 -6.53 -7.35 7.66
CA ILE A 116 -7.78 -7.26 6.90
C ILE A 116 -8.72 -8.33 7.41
N LYS A 117 -9.92 -7.94 7.83
CA LYS A 117 -10.94 -8.83 8.33
C LYS A 117 -12.04 -8.98 7.29
N ASN A 118 -12.48 -10.22 7.09
CA ASN A 118 -13.65 -10.49 6.27
C ASN A 118 -14.90 -10.48 7.16
N GLU A 119 -15.60 -9.35 7.21
CA GLU A 119 -16.88 -9.22 7.92
C GLU A 119 -18.09 -9.58 7.03
N THR A 120 -17.84 -10.03 5.81
CA THR A 120 -18.90 -10.43 4.88
C THR A 120 -19.33 -11.89 5.09
N GLN A 121 -20.35 -12.33 4.36
CA GLN A 121 -20.81 -13.73 4.36
C GLN A 121 -20.16 -14.59 3.26
N HIS A 122 -19.24 -14.03 2.47
CA HIS A 122 -18.61 -14.71 1.34
C HIS A 122 -17.11 -14.88 1.57
N SER A 123 -16.53 -15.93 0.99
CA SER A 123 -15.08 -16.13 1.03
C SER A 123 -14.39 -15.33 -0.06
N TYR A 124 -13.23 -14.75 0.27
CA TYR A 124 -12.41 -13.99 -0.68
C TYR A 124 -11.07 -14.68 -0.88
N GLN A 125 -10.67 -14.91 -2.13
CA GLN A 125 -9.36 -15.44 -2.48
C GLN A 125 -8.40 -14.31 -2.85
N LEU A 126 -7.24 -14.28 -2.21
CA LEU A 126 -6.14 -13.37 -2.52
C LEU A 126 -5.18 -14.04 -3.49
N LEU A 127 -5.08 -13.50 -4.70
CA LEU A 127 -4.08 -13.91 -5.67
C LEU A 127 -3.03 -12.81 -5.80
N ILE A 128 -1.76 -13.20 -5.75
CA ILE A 128 -0.63 -12.28 -5.87
C ILE A 128 0.46 -12.96 -6.69
N LYS A 129 1.04 -12.21 -7.62
CA LYS A 129 2.11 -12.69 -8.49
C LYS A 129 3.17 -11.60 -8.65
N VAL A 130 4.43 -12.01 -8.57
CA VAL A 130 5.56 -11.18 -9.01
C VAL A 130 5.73 -11.44 -10.50
N GLY A 131 5.29 -10.49 -11.32
CA GLY A 131 5.46 -10.49 -12.78
C GLY A 131 6.89 -10.16 -13.21
N GLU A 132 7.09 -9.93 -14.51
CA GLU A 132 8.40 -9.58 -15.06
C GLU A 132 8.79 -8.14 -14.71
N SER A 133 7.85 -7.20 -14.87
CA SER A 133 8.00 -5.79 -14.52
C SER A 133 7.32 -5.43 -13.20
N ASP A 134 6.13 -5.99 -12.96
CA ASP A 134 5.21 -5.48 -11.95
C ASP A 134 4.82 -6.52 -10.90
N LEU A 135 4.38 -6.03 -9.74
CA LEU A 135 3.69 -6.85 -8.75
C LEU A 135 2.18 -6.78 -9.06
N GLU A 136 1.59 -7.93 -9.34
CA GLU A 136 0.19 -8.08 -9.73
C GLU A 136 -0.61 -8.74 -8.60
N GLY A 137 -1.89 -8.41 -8.47
CA GLY A 137 -2.77 -9.09 -7.53
C GLY A 137 -4.24 -8.87 -7.83
N ASP A 138 -5.08 -9.69 -7.18
CA ASP A 138 -6.52 -9.65 -7.33
C ASP A 138 -7.20 -10.23 -6.07
N TRP A 139 -8.33 -9.65 -5.68
CA TRP A 139 -9.26 -10.21 -4.71
C TRP A 139 -10.45 -10.81 -5.45
N ARG A 140 -10.60 -12.12 -5.38
CA ARG A 140 -11.70 -12.84 -6.03
C ARG A 140 -12.74 -13.29 -5.03
N CYS A 141 -14.00 -13.17 -5.42
CA CYS A 141 -15.14 -13.71 -4.70
C CYS A 141 -15.94 -14.58 -5.66
N GLU A 142 -16.56 -15.65 -5.17
CA GLU A 142 -17.43 -16.50 -5.98
C GLU A 142 -18.74 -15.80 -6.40
N GLN A 143 -19.13 -14.76 -5.66
CA GLN A 143 -20.30 -13.96 -5.95
C GLN A 143 -19.92 -12.64 -6.63
N PRO A 144 -20.74 -12.16 -7.57
CA PRO A 144 -20.54 -10.83 -8.13
C PRO A 144 -20.60 -9.80 -7.00
N LEU A 145 -19.67 -8.83 -7.05
CA LEU A 145 -19.69 -7.73 -6.08
C LEU A 145 -21.02 -6.97 -6.24
N PRO A 146 -21.80 -6.80 -5.16
CA PRO A 146 -23.07 -6.09 -5.24
C PRO A 146 -22.90 -4.59 -5.49
N GLN A 147 -21.67 -4.08 -5.34
CA GLN A 147 -21.32 -2.67 -5.39
C GLN A 147 -19.99 -2.46 -6.10
N LYS A 148 -19.84 -1.29 -6.73
CA LYS A 148 -18.57 -0.80 -7.28
C LYS A 148 -17.96 0.24 -6.36
N TYR A 149 -16.64 0.26 -6.28
CA TYR A 149 -15.89 1.16 -5.41
C TYR A 149 -14.95 2.05 -6.22
N GLU A 150 -15.04 3.35 -6.00
CA GLU A 150 -14.10 4.34 -6.56
C GLU A 150 -13.34 4.99 -5.40
N VAL A 151 -12.02 4.76 -5.36
CA VAL A 151 -11.13 5.33 -4.35
C VAL A 151 -10.55 6.63 -4.89
N TYR A 152 -10.64 7.70 -4.11
CA TYR A 152 -10.19 9.02 -4.52
C TYR A 152 -9.53 9.78 -3.36
N GLU A 153 -8.82 10.84 -3.71
CA GLU A 153 -8.12 11.71 -2.77
C GLU A 153 -8.92 13.00 -2.54
N SER A 154 -8.94 13.50 -1.29
CA SER A 154 -9.52 14.79 -0.91
C SER A 154 -8.63 15.52 0.08
N ASP A 155 -8.98 16.78 0.38
CA ASP A 155 -8.35 17.59 1.44
C ASP A 155 -6.82 17.73 1.30
N HIS A 156 -6.36 17.88 0.05
CA HIS A 156 -4.95 18.05 -0.26
C HIS A 156 -4.40 19.34 0.34
N LEU A 157 -3.33 19.22 1.10
CA LEU A 157 -2.65 20.36 1.70
C LEU A 157 -1.14 20.09 1.74
N ILE A 158 -0.36 21.11 1.38
CA ILE A 158 1.09 21.12 1.63
C ILE A 158 1.38 22.33 2.53
N THR A 159 1.99 22.08 3.67
CA THR A 159 2.42 23.10 4.63
C THR A 159 3.93 23.19 4.67
N GLN A 160 4.45 24.41 4.75
CA GLN A 160 5.84 24.63 5.11
C GLN A 160 5.95 24.62 6.63
N GLU A 161 6.93 23.87 7.14
CA GLU A 161 7.14 23.67 8.56
C GLU A 161 8.28 24.53 9.10
N TRP A 162 8.30 24.77 10.41
CA TRP A 162 9.26 25.69 11.04
C TRP A 162 10.73 25.28 10.90
N TRP A 163 11.01 23.99 10.65
CA TRP A 163 12.35 23.46 10.39
C TRP A 163 12.79 23.62 8.92
N GLY A 164 12.00 24.29 8.09
CA GLY A 164 12.28 24.54 6.68
C GLY A 164 11.89 23.41 5.73
N GLY A 165 11.36 22.29 6.24
CA GLY A 165 10.80 21.22 5.42
C GLY A 165 9.34 21.45 5.04
N TYR A 166 8.76 20.52 4.28
CA TYR A 166 7.35 20.54 3.92
C TYR A 166 6.64 19.29 4.46
N MET A 167 5.39 19.44 4.85
CA MET A 167 4.48 18.34 5.14
C MET A 167 3.38 18.27 4.10
N ARG A 168 3.05 17.06 3.68
CA ARG A 168 1.93 16.76 2.81
C ARG A 168 0.82 16.08 3.60
N HIS A 169 -0.38 16.57 3.42
CA HIS A 169 -1.61 16.04 3.96
C HIS A 169 -2.60 15.69 2.86
N ASN A 170 -3.33 14.60 3.06
CA ASN A 170 -4.53 14.27 2.30
C ASN A 170 -5.46 13.34 3.08
N VAL A 171 -6.67 13.16 2.55
CA VAL A 171 -7.61 12.13 2.96
C VAL A 171 -7.86 11.21 1.78
N ILE A 172 -7.87 9.90 2.04
CA ILE A 172 -8.39 8.90 1.09
C ILE A 172 -9.83 8.62 1.46
N ARG A 173 -10.69 8.66 0.44
CA ARG A 173 -12.11 8.38 0.53
C ARG A 173 -12.51 7.33 -0.51
N ARG A 174 -13.67 6.72 -0.30
CA ARG A 174 -14.20 5.69 -1.18
C ARG A 174 -15.68 5.91 -1.44
N LYS A 175 -16.02 6.19 -2.70
CA LYS A 175 -17.41 6.19 -3.15
C LYS A 175 -17.88 4.77 -3.40
N MET A 176 -19.14 4.52 -3.09
CA MET A 176 -19.83 3.27 -3.33
C MET A 176 -20.94 3.50 -4.34
N PHE A 177 -21.02 2.64 -5.34
CA PHE A 177 -22.05 2.68 -6.37
C PHE A 177 -22.80 1.35 -6.40
N ASP A 178 -24.11 1.41 -6.63
CA ASP A 178 -24.90 0.22 -6.96
C ASP A 178 -24.60 -0.29 -8.39
N LEU A 179 -25.31 -1.35 -8.82
CA LEU A 179 -25.13 -1.93 -10.14
C LEU A 179 -25.60 -1.00 -11.28
N ASP A 180 -26.50 -0.06 -10.98
CA ASP A 180 -27.03 0.94 -11.92
C ASP A 180 -26.14 2.22 -11.97
N ASN A 181 -25.03 2.23 -11.23
CA ASN A 181 -24.07 3.33 -11.06
C ASN A 181 -24.63 4.55 -10.31
N ASN A 182 -25.66 4.38 -9.49
CA ASN A 182 -26.04 5.43 -8.54
C ASN A 182 -25.09 5.40 -7.36
N GLN A 183 -24.59 6.57 -6.94
CA GLN A 183 -23.77 6.68 -5.75
C GLN A 183 -24.65 6.47 -4.51
N ILE A 184 -24.33 5.43 -3.73
CA ILE A 184 -25.08 5.02 -2.53
C ILE A 184 -24.32 5.33 -1.23
N GLY A 185 -23.07 5.75 -1.32
CA GLY A 185 -22.28 6.14 -0.15
C GLY A 185 -20.93 6.75 -0.48
N ASP A 186 -20.27 7.23 0.57
CA ASP A 186 -18.98 7.91 0.54
C ASP A 186 -18.28 7.74 1.90
N ASP A 187 -17.37 6.75 1.97
CA ASP A 187 -16.67 6.39 3.19
C ASP A 187 -15.37 7.19 3.33
N PHE A 188 -15.10 7.65 4.56
CA PHE A 188 -13.75 8.01 4.97
C PHE A 188 -12.92 6.73 5.13
N ILE A 189 -11.73 6.66 4.50
CA ILE A 189 -10.84 5.50 4.59
C ILE A 189 -9.68 5.78 5.54
N THR A 190 -8.88 6.80 5.25
CA THR A 190 -7.73 7.16 6.08
C THR A 190 -7.29 8.59 5.80
N GLU A 191 -6.65 9.19 6.78
CA GLU A 191 -5.92 10.44 6.65
C GLU A 191 -4.42 10.16 6.59
N ASN A 192 -3.67 10.89 5.76
CA ASN A 192 -2.22 10.76 5.68
C ASN A 192 -1.53 12.09 5.94
N HIS A 193 -0.40 11.99 6.61
CA HIS A 193 0.54 13.07 6.88
C HIS A 193 1.93 12.51 6.66
N ALA A 194 2.73 13.14 5.80
CA ALA A 194 4.13 12.76 5.61
C ALA A 194 5.04 13.97 5.41
N ILE A 195 6.27 13.83 5.86
CA ILE A 195 7.35 14.77 5.57
C ILE A 195 7.75 14.59 4.10
N MET A 196 7.69 15.66 3.32
CA MET A 196 8.14 15.64 1.94
C MET A 196 9.66 15.68 1.90
N MET A 197 10.26 14.78 1.14
CA MET A 197 11.72 14.69 0.94
C MET A 197 12.18 15.38 -0.35
N TYR A 198 11.29 16.18 -0.93
CA TYR A 198 11.50 16.96 -2.15
C TYR A 198 10.76 18.29 -2.02
N GLU A 199 11.20 19.29 -2.77
CA GLU A 199 10.53 20.60 -2.77
C GLU A 199 9.23 20.53 -3.59
N PRO A 200 8.12 21.11 -3.10
CA PRO A 200 6.83 21.10 -3.80
C PRO A 200 6.83 21.94 -5.10
N MET A 201 7.84 22.79 -5.29
CA MET A 201 7.96 23.66 -6.47
C MET A 201 8.82 22.97 -7.53
N LEU A 202 8.26 22.74 -8.72
CA LEU A 202 9.07 22.52 -9.91
C LEU A 202 9.84 23.82 -10.18
N ALA A 203 11.15 23.75 -10.42
CA ALA A 203 11.89 24.88 -10.95
C ALA A 203 11.20 25.32 -12.27
N GLY A 204 10.53 26.46 -12.23
CA GLY A 204 9.93 27.06 -13.42
C GLY A 204 10.99 27.20 -14.50
N GLY A 205 10.62 26.89 -15.74
CA GLY A 205 11.50 27.01 -16.88
C GLY A 205 12.20 28.36 -16.91
N MET A 206 13.52 28.34 -16.77
CA MET A 206 14.34 29.39 -17.32
C MET A 206 14.28 29.24 -18.85
N GLU A 207 13.35 29.94 -19.49
CA GLU A 207 13.58 30.40 -20.85
C GLU A 207 14.85 31.24 -20.81
N VAL A 208 15.95 30.64 -21.24
CA VAL A 208 17.16 31.39 -21.57
C VAL A 208 16.88 32.00 -22.95
N LEU A 209 16.76 33.33 -22.95
CA LEU A 209 16.74 34.18 -24.15
C LEU A 209 17.91 33.89 -25.09
#